data_AF-A0A4Q3V9V9-F1
#
_entry.id   AF-A0A4Q3V9V9-F1
#
_cell.length_a   1.000
_cell.length_b   1.000
_cell.length_c   1.000
_cell.angle_alpha   90.00
_cell.angle_beta   90.00
_cell.angle_gamma   90.00
#
_symmetry.space_group_name_H-M   'P 1'
#
loop_
_entity.id
_entity.type
_entity.pdbx_description
1 polymer ?
#
loop_
_entity_poly.entity_id
_entity_poly.type
_entity_poly.pdbx_seq_one_letter_code
_entity_poly.pdbx_strand_id
1 'polypeptide(L)'
;MAKKKDQKTDKSRASSTAARSKLKEKKLLLKQRDGSGALVSIYGYSEAEIDQKFAVRQAEALGLAPTLRKGTVDWWLLNRYSPYKTSKSPARKTTSNTDLAVRHLSRECGGTMLADIKYVEANGILAAIPTGPAMKNKCRSALLELNSLASEEDPSVRLLSARRVAKFKEEPEDIEVYSPAEMFALCMAVKPNYRVSALLMCFVGLRAAEAIARELADIDQSGVLDIYNQADGKLVSTTLKTPTSKAKIPIAPGLVEVIRELGKKRKIHLTETRNGTGFRGHTCAHAQREIRVPPIRSP
;
A
#
# COMPACT_ATOMS: atom_id res chain seq x y z
N MET A 1 10.47 42.28 41.10
CA MET A 1 10.58 43.30 40.02
C MET A 1 11.98 43.10 39.41
N ALA A 2 12.22 42.84 38.12
CA ALA A 2 11.67 43.41 36.90
C ALA A 2 11.65 42.37 35.75
N LYS A 3 10.69 42.52 34.81
CA LYS A 3 10.57 41.71 33.59
C LYS A 3 11.42 42.33 32.47
N LYS A 4 12.31 41.54 31.86
CA LYS A 4 12.92 41.83 30.55
C LYS A 4 11.82 41.79 29.48
N LYS A 5 11.64 42.88 28.73
CA LYS A 5 10.83 42.93 27.50
C LYS A 5 11.74 42.52 26.33
N ASP A 6 11.55 41.33 25.81
CA ASP A 6 12.12 40.97 24.51
C ASP A 6 11.34 41.66 23.39
N GLN A 7 12.08 42.41 22.56
CA GLN A 7 11.60 43.07 21.36
C GLN A 7 11.13 42.03 20.34
N LYS A 8 9.84 42.05 20.00
CA LYS A 8 9.32 41.33 18.82
C LYS A 8 9.75 42.08 17.56
N THR A 9 10.49 41.38 16.71
CA THR A 9 10.86 41.81 15.36
C THR A 9 9.63 42.06 14.47
N ASP A 10 9.47 43.30 14.00
CA ASP A 10 8.38 43.84 13.16
C ASP A 10 8.32 43.33 11.70
N LYS A 11 8.88 42.15 11.39
CA LYS A 11 8.91 41.63 10.01
C LYS A 11 7.63 40.93 9.55
N SER A 12 6.64 40.69 10.42
CA SER A 12 5.43 39.93 10.08
C SER A 12 4.26 40.77 9.54
N ARG A 13 4.21 42.08 9.83
CA ARG A 13 3.09 42.94 9.42
C ARG A 13 3.16 43.36 7.96
N ALA A 14 4.34 43.71 7.45
CA ALA A 14 4.53 44.18 6.07
C ALA A 14 4.23 43.09 5.01
N SER A 15 4.51 41.81 5.30
CA SER A 15 4.18 40.71 4.37
C SER A 15 2.67 40.44 4.29
N SER A 16 1.92 40.73 5.36
CA SER A 16 0.47 40.53 5.39
C SER A 16 -0.30 41.57 4.56
N THR A 17 0.21 42.81 4.47
CA THR A 17 -0.44 43.89 3.71
C THR A 17 -0.21 43.74 2.21
N ALA A 18 1.00 43.35 1.80
CA ALA A 18 1.34 43.07 0.39
C ALA A 18 0.69 41.77 -0.15
N ALA A 19 0.42 40.80 0.72
CA ALA A 19 -0.34 39.60 0.36
C ALA A 19 -1.84 39.88 0.20
N ARG A 20 -2.39 40.85 0.96
CA ARG A 20 -3.80 41.25 0.90
C ARG A 20 -4.13 42.11 -0.33
N SER A 21 -3.20 42.93 -0.81
CA SER A 21 -3.42 43.74 -2.04
C SER A 21 -3.57 42.90 -3.31
N LYS A 22 -3.14 41.63 -3.29
CA LYS A 22 -3.28 40.68 -4.40
C LYS A 22 -4.57 39.85 -4.35
N LEU A 23 -5.36 39.97 -3.29
CA LEU A 23 -6.61 39.23 -3.12
C LEU A 23 -7.77 40.02 -3.71
N LYS A 24 -8.54 39.38 -4.57
CA LYS A 24 -9.84 39.88 -5.01
C LYS A 24 -10.89 39.54 -3.95
N GLU A 25 -11.79 40.49 -3.69
CA GLU A 25 -12.97 40.30 -2.85
C GLU A 25 -14.21 40.17 -3.74
N LYS A 26 -15.06 39.19 -3.48
CA LYS A 26 -16.39 39.07 -4.08
C LYS A 26 -17.42 38.92 -2.97
N LYS A 27 -18.45 39.76 -2.99
CA LYS A 27 -19.57 39.68 -2.06
C LYS A 27 -20.66 38.80 -2.66
N LEU A 28 -20.98 37.71 -1.98
CA LEU A 28 -21.89 36.68 -2.46
C LEU A 28 -22.96 36.40 -1.41
N LEU A 29 -24.19 36.12 -1.86
CA LEU A 29 -25.32 35.86 -0.97
C LEU A 29 -25.30 34.40 -0.53
N LEU A 30 -24.98 34.16 0.73
CA LEU A 30 -24.97 32.84 1.35
C LEU A 30 -26.38 32.46 1.79
N LYS A 31 -26.95 31.39 1.22
CA LYS A 31 -28.26 30.87 1.66
C LYS A 31 -28.09 30.02 2.91
N GLN A 32 -28.88 30.29 3.94
CA GLN A 32 -28.93 29.54 5.20
C GLN A 32 -30.04 28.47 5.16
N ARG A 33 -30.02 27.53 6.12
CA ARG A 33 -30.98 26.41 6.18
C ARG A 33 -32.42 26.85 6.41
N ASP A 34 -32.63 27.98 7.06
CA ASP A 34 -33.94 28.57 7.32
C ASP A 34 -34.51 29.33 6.11
N GLY A 35 -33.80 29.31 4.97
CA GLY A 35 -34.17 30.04 3.76
C GLY A 35 -33.75 31.50 3.75
N SER A 36 -33.17 32.02 4.84
CA SER A 36 -32.64 33.37 4.91
C SER A 36 -31.32 33.50 4.12
N GLY A 37 -31.00 34.70 3.68
CA GLY A 37 -29.76 35.01 2.96
C GLY A 37 -28.88 35.97 3.75
N ALA A 38 -27.59 35.65 3.89
CA ALA A 38 -26.60 36.56 4.47
C ALA A 38 -25.53 36.91 3.42
N LEU A 39 -25.25 38.21 3.24
CA LEU A 39 -24.21 38.64 2.32
C LEU A 39 -22.83 38.41 2.96
N VAL A 40 -21.97 37.66 2.29
CA VAL A 40 -20.62 37.35 2.79
C VAL A 40 -19.55 37.73 1.79
N SER A 41 -18.46 38.32 2.30
CA SER A 41 -17.25 38.59 1.50
C SER A 41 -16.35 37.37 1.45
N ILE A 42 -15.97 36.95 0.24
CA ILE A 42 -15.03 35.85 -0.02
C ILE A 42 -13.80 36.42 -0.72
N TYR A 43 -12.62 36.02 -0.25
CA TYR A 43 -11.33 36.50 -0.75
C TYR A 43 -10.52 35.38 -1.42
N GLY A 44 -9.93 35.67 -2.59
CA GLY A 44 -9.08 34.73 -3.33
C GLY A 44 -8.21 35.42 -4.38
N TYR A 45 -7.20 34.73 -4.89
CA TYR A 45 -6.27 35.27 -5.89
C TYR A 45 -6.83 35.17 -7.33
N SER A 46 -7.86 34.35 -7.55
CA SER A 46 -8.58 34.21 -8.81
C SER A 46 -10.09 34.06 -8.57
N GLU A 47 -10.90 34.30 -9.60
CA GLU A 47 -12.36 34.13 -9.51
C GLU A 47 -12.75 32.66 -9.29
N ALA A 48 -12.07 31.74 -9.97
CA ALA A 48 -12.27 30.30 -9.77
C ALA A 48 -12.02 29.86 -8.32
N GLU A 49 -11.00 30.43 -7.67
CA GLU A 49 -10.70 30.15 -6.25
C GLU A 49 -11.78 30.72 -5.31
N ILE A 50 -12.30 31.91 -5.63
CA ILE A 50 -13.39 32.54 -4.88
C ILE A 50 -14.67 31.72 -5.00
N ASP A 51 -15.02 31.29 -6.21
CA ASP A 51 -16.23 30.51 -6.46
C ASP A 51 -16.14 29.12 -5.80
N GLN A 52 -14.96 28.49 -5.79
CA GLN A 52 -14.71 27.25 -5.05
C GLN A 52 -14.88 27.44 -3.53
N LYS A 53 -14.28 28.49 -2.95
CA LYS A 53 -14.41 28.82 -1.52
C LYS A 53 -15.85 29.15 -1.13
N PHE A 54 -16.58 29.82 -2.02
CA PHE A 54 -18.00 30.13 -1.82
C PHE A 54 -18.85 28.86 -1.87
N ALA A 55 -18.62 27.96 -2.82
CA ALA A 55 -19.33 26.68 -2.90
C ALA A 55 -19.16 25.83 -1.64
N VAL A 56 -17.95 25.81 -1.05
CA VAL A 56 -17.69 25.16 0.24
C VAL A 56 -18.50 25.81 1.36
N ARG A 57 -18.43 27.14 1.51
CA ARG A 57 -19.22 27.84 2.56
C ARG A 57 -20.73 27.70 2.37
N GLN A 58 -21.19 27.70 1.13
CA GLN A 58 -22.60 27.52 0.78
C GLN A 58 -23.07 26.10 1.12
N ALA A 59 -22.23 25.09 0.88
CA ALA A 59 -22.48 23.72 1.31
C ALA A 59 -22.45 23.58 2.84
N GLU A 60 -21.54 24.26 3.55
CA GLU A 60 -21.52 24.31 5.02
C GLU A 60 -22.79 24.94 5.59
N ALA A 61 -23.18 26.12 5.07
CA ALA A 61 -24.37 26.86 5.51
C ALA A 61 -25.66 26.08 5.26
N LEU A 62 -25.74 25.32 4.18
CA LEU A 62 -26.87 24.44 3.87
C LEU A 62 -26.78 23.07 4.58
N GLY A 63 -25.66 22.75 5.22
CA GLY A 63 -25.45 21.46 5.88
C GLY A 63 -25.11 20.30 4.96
N LEU A 64 -24.67 20.58 3.73
CA LEU A 64 -24.47 19.63 2.66
C LEU A 64 -23.02 19.11 2.52
N ALA A 65 -22.02 19.66 3.24
CA ALA A 65 -20.65 19.13 3.18
C ALA A 65 -19.84 19.34 4.50
N PRO A 66 -19.35 18.25 5.13
CA PRO A 66 -18.35 18.29 6.20
C PRO A 66 -16.88 18.09 5.74
N THR A 67 -16.62 17.97 4.44
CA THR A 67 -15.62 17.00 3.93
C THR A 67 -14.13 17.32 4.05
N LEU A 68 -13.67 18.50 4.50
CA LEU A 68 -12.22 18.77 4.58
C LEU A 68 -11.80 19.69 5.74
N ARG A 69 -12.55 19.67 6.84
CA ARG A 69 -12.12 20.37 8.06
C ARG A 69 -10.88 19.67 8.63
N LYS A 70 -9.82 20.43 8.95
CA LYS A 70 -8.64 19.88 9.63
C LYS A 70 -9.07 19.15 10.90
N GLY A 71 -8.62 17.91 11.06
CA GLY A 71 -9.02 17.02 12.15
C GLY A 71 -9.97 15.91 11.73
N THR A 72 -10.69 16.05 10.59
CA THR A 72 -11.57 14.98 10.09
C THR A 72 -10.77 13.84 9.48
N VAL A 73 -11.38 12.66 9.43
CA VAL A 73 -10.79 11.46 8.80
C VAL A 73 -10.39 11.74 7.35
N ASP A 74 -11.25 12.39 6.56
CA ASP A 74 -10.93 12.72 5.15
C ASP A 74 -9.72 13.63 5.04
N TRP A 75 -9.61 14.62 5.93
CA TRP A 75 -8.44 15.51 5.94
C TRP A 75 -7.16 14.72 6.19
N TRP A 76 -7.14 13.85 7.20
CA TRP A 76 -5.98 13.03 7.52
C TRP A 76 -5.66 12.00 6.42
N LEU A 77 -6.68 11.38 5.81
CA LEU A 77 -6.49 10.40 4.75
C LEU A 77 -5.80 11.00 3.52
N LEU A 78 -6.27 12.19 3.10
CA LEU A 78 -5.77 12.86 1.90
C LEU A 78 -4.44 13.60 2.13
N ASN A 79 -4.28 14.28 3.28
CA ASN A 79 -3.13 15.16 3.51
C ASN A 79 -1.96 14.49 4.23
N ARG A 80 -2.16 13.32 4.84
CA ARG A 80 -1.13 12.63 5.62
C ARG A 80 -0.95 11.18 5.22
N TYR A 81 -2.00 10.37 5.34
CA TYR A 81 -1.87 8.92 5.16
C TYR A 81 -1.54 8.50 3.73
N SER A 82 -2.27 9.01 2.73
CA SER A 82 -2.00 8.68 1.31
C SER A 82 -0.59 9.13 0.85
N PRO A 83 -0.14 10.38 1.14
CA PRO A 83 1.24 10.80 0.87
C PRO A 83 2.29 9.94 1.59
N TYR A 84 2.07 9.62 2.88
CA TYR A 84 2.97 8.78 3.67
C TYR A 84 3.12 7.38 3.09
N LYS A 85 2.02 6.75 2.67
CA LYS A 85 2.05 5.42 2.04
C LYS A 85 2.75 5.43 0.70
N THR A 86 2.51 6.47 -0.09
CA THR A 86 3.11 6.62 -1.42
C THR A 86 4.63 6.81 -1.31
N SER A 87 5.12 7.57 -0.34
CA SER A 87 6.55 7.77 -0.12
C SER A 87 7.24 6.53 0.46
N LYS A 88 6.63 5.86 1.45
CA LYS A 88 7.23 4.71 2.15
C LYS A 88 7.16 3.41 1.34
N SER A 89 6.19 3.26 0.45
CA SER A 89 5.97 2.02 -0.29
C SER A 89 5.30 2.29 -1.65
N PRO A 90 6.03 2.83 -2.64
CA PRO A 90 5.50 3.23 -3.95
C PRO A 90 5.09 2.06 -4.87
N ALA A 91 5.07 0.83 -4.36
CA ALA A 91 4.67 -0.33 -5.13
C ALA A 91 3.20 -0.23 -5.55
N ARG A 92 2.90 -0.46 -6.83
CA ARG A 92 1.55 -0.36 -7.42
C ARG A 92 0.48 -1.12 -6.64
N LYS A 93 0.81 -2.31 -6.13
CA LYS A 93 -0.09 -3.14 -5.30
C LYS A 93 -0.40 -2.46 -3.96
N THR A 94 0.57 -1.79 -3.36
CA THR A 94 0.37 -1.01 -2.13
C THR A 94 -0.48 0.20 -2.39
N THR A 95 -0.21 0.97 -3.45
CA THR A 95 -1.03 2.13 -3.85
C THR A 95 -2.50 1.74 -4.07
N SER A 96 -2.75 0.68 -4.85
CA SER A 96 -4.11 0.20 -5.10
C SER A 96 -4.83 -0.25 -3.81
N ASN A 97 -4.13 -0.91 -2.90
CA ASN A 97 -4.71 -1.30 -1.60
C ASN A 97 -5.00 -0.09 -0.71
N THR A 98 -4.12 0.92 -0.73
CA THR A 98 -4.29 2.18 -0.01
C THR A 98 -5.50 2.94 -0.54
N ASP A 99 -5.64 3.09 -1.86
CA ASP A 99 -6.76 3.78 -2.49
C ASP A 99 -8.10 3.14 -2.13
N LEU A 100 -8.16 1.79 -2.13
CA LEU A 100 -9.37 1.07 -1.74
C LEU A 100 -9.73 1.31 -0.27
N ALA A 101 -8.74 1.26 0.64
CA ALA A 101 -8.98 1.54 2.05
C ALA A 101 -9.42 2.99 2.29
N VAL A 102 -8.80 3.95 1.60
CA VAL A 102 -9.17 5.38 1.67
C VAL A 102 -10.62 5.58 1.22
N ARG A 103 -11.04 4.99 0.09
CA ARG A 103 -12.42 5.11 -0.40
C ARG A 103 -13.46 4.58 0.59
N HIS A 104 -13.19 3.41 1.18
CA HIS A 104 -14.12 2.82 2.16
C HIS A 104 -14.18 3.64 3.45
N LEU A 105 -13.04 4.06 4.00
CA LEU A 105 -13.02 4.87 5.22
C LEU A 105 -13.63 6.26 5.00
N SER A 106 -13.34 6.91 3.87
CA SER A 106 -13.91 8.21 3.50
C SER A 106 -15.43 8.14 3.42
N ARG A 107 -15.96 7.09 2.77
CA ARG A 107 -17.41 6.86 2.67
C ARG A 107 -18.07 6.68 4.03
N GLU A 108 -17.49 5.88 4.92
CA GLU A 108 -18.14 5.51 6.18
C GLU A 108 -17.92 6.53 7.31
N CYS A 109 -16.76 7.18 7.37
CA CYS A 109 -16.42 8.08 8.48
C CYS A 109 -15.66 9.35 8.08
N GLY A 110 -15.59 9.70 6.79
CA GLY A 110 -14.78 10.81 6.28
C GLY A 110 -15.01 12.17 6.95
N GLY A 111 -16.27 12.50 7.24
CA GLY A 111 -16.66 13.74 7.93
C GLY A 111 -16.47 13.73 9.45
N THR A 112 -16.10 12.60 10.05
CA THR A 112 -15.96 12.45 11.51
C THR A 112 -14.61 13.02 11.96
N MET A 113 -14.57 13.69 13.11
CA MET A 113 -13.31 14.07 13.74
C MET A 113 -12.56 12.84 14.22
N LEU A 114 -11.30 12.71 13.85
CA LEU A 114 -10.49 11.56 14.23
C LEU A 114 -10.29 11.46 15.76
N ALA A 115 -10.30 12.61 16.46
CA ALA A 115 -10.24 12.67 17.92
C ALA A 115 -11.51 12.11 18.61
N ASP A 116 -12.65 12.11 17.92
CA ASP A 116 -13.93 11.66 18.47
C ASP A 116 -14.16 10.15 18.27
N ILE A 117 -13.35 9.50 17.42
CA ILE A 117 -13.45 8.06 17.18
C ILE A 117 -12.81 7.35 18.37
N LYS A 118 -13.62 6.64 19.16
CA LYS A 118 -13.13 5.74 20.21
C LYS A 118 -13.23 4.29 19.74
N TYR A 119 -12.87 3.38 20.63
CA TYR A 119 -12.84 1.95 20.36
C TYR A 119 -14.16 1.40 19.80
N VAL A 120 -15.29 1.78 20.38
CA VAL A 120 -16.60 1.24 20.00
C VAL A 120 -16.99 1.75 18.61
N GLU A 121 -16.78 3.04 18.37
CA GLU A 121 -17.05 3.70 17.10
C GLU A 121 -16.15 3.13 15.99
N ALA A 122 -14.87 2.88 16.25
CA ALA A 122 -13.96 2.27 15.30
C ALA A 122 -14.43 0.87 14.88
N ASN A 123 -14.89 0.04 15.83
CA ASN A 123 -15.45 -1.27 15.50
C ASN A 123 -16.78 -1.16 14.72
N GLY A 124 -17.62 -0.17 15.07
CA GLY A 124 -18.86 0.13 14.35
C GLY A 124 -18.62 0.54 12.90
N ILE A 125 -17.67 1.46 12.66
CA ILE A 125 -17.24 1.89 11.32
C ILE A 125 -16.78 0.67 10.52
N LEU A 126 -15.92 -0.17 11.08
CA LEU A 126 -15.40 -1.36 10.38
C LEU A 126 -16.50 -2.40 10.10
N ALA A 127 -17.50 -2.51 10.96
CA ALA A 127 -18.65 -3.38 10.74
C ALA A 127 -19.55 -2.88 9.60
N ALA A 128 -19.75 -1.56 9.51
CA ALA A 128 -20.60 -0.90 8.51
C ALA A 128 -20.07 -0.98 7.07
N ILE A 129 -18.74 -1.08 6.88
CA ILE A 129 -18.15 -1.23 5.54
C ILE A 129 -18.74 -2.48 4.84
N PRO A 130 -19.40 -2.34 3.68
CA PRO A 130 -20.08 -3.46 2.99
C PRO A 130 -19.08 -4.31 2.19
N THR A 131 -18.10 -4.91 2.86
CA THR A 131 -17.05 -5.73 2.24
C THR A 131 -16.70 -6.95 3.09
N GLY A 132 -16.01 -7.92 2.48
CA GLY A 132 -15.55 -9.12 3.18
C GLY A 132 -14.48 -8.84 4.25
N PRO A 133 -14.25 -9.80 5.18
CA PRO A 133 -13.31 -9.65 6.30
C PRO A 133 -11.89 -9.22 5.92
N ALA A 134 -11.41 -9.65 4.75
CA ALA A 134 -10.09 -9.27 4.24
C ALA A 134 -9.99 -7.75 4.00
N MET A 135 -11.02 -7.14 3.40
CA MET A 135 -11.03 -5.70 3.12
C MET A 135 -11.29 -4.90 4.39
N LYS A 136 -12.19 -5.36 5.28
CA LYS A 136 -12.38 -4.75 6.60
C LYS A 136 -11.08 -4.69 7.41
N ASN A 137 -10.26 -5.75 7.37
CA ASN A 137 -8.96 -5.75 8.03
C ASN A 137 -7.93 -4.82 7.37
N LYS A 138 -8.02 -4.57 6.05
CA LYS A 138 -7.20 -3.53 5.39
C LYS A 138 -7.60 -2.13 5.85
N CYS A 139 -8.91 -1.87 5.90
CA CYS A 139 -9.45 -0.59 6.40
C CYS A 139 -9.08 -0.38 7.87
N ARG A 140 -9.13 -1.43 8.68
CA ARG A 140 -8.64 -1.42 10.07
C ARG A 140 -7.18 -0.99 10.16
N SER A 141 -6.28 -1.63 9.39
CA SER A 141 -4.86 -1.26 9.41
C SER A 141 -4.64 0.19 8.97
N ALA A 142 -5.36 0.64 7.94
CA ALA A 142 -5.31 2.03 7.49
C ALA A 142 -5.80 3.00 8.57
N LEU A 143 -6.91 2.72 9.25
CA LEU A 143 -7.47 3.55 10.32
C LEU A 143 -6.52 3.65 11.52
N LEU A 144 -5.89 2.55 11.94
CA LEU A 144 -4.94 2.56 13.06
C LEU A 144 -3.65 3.32 12.72
N GLU A 145 -3.15 3.16 11.51
CA GLU A 145 -1.94 3.87 11.07
C GLU A 145 -2.22 5.36 10.86
N LEU A 146 -3.39 5.71 10.31
CA LEU A 146 -3.90 7.08 10.26
C LEU A 146 -3.96 7.71 11.66
N ASN A 147 -4.53 6.99 12.63
CA ASN A 147 -4.63 7.45 14.00
C ASN A 147 -3.26 7.62 14.67
N SER A 148 -2.32 6.71 14.43
CA SER A 148 -0.94 6.86 14.91
C SER A 148 -0.30 8.15 14.38
N LEU A 149 -0.36 8.36 13.05
CA LEU A 149 0.16 9.59 12.42
C LEU A 149 -0.50 10.84 12.98
N ALA A 150 -1.81 10.80 13.22
CA ALA A 150 -2.54 11.93 13.77
C ALA A 150 -2.19 12.18 15.25
N SER A 151 -1.98 11.14 16.05
CA SER A 151 -1.60 11.29 17.47
C SER A 151 -0.20 11.88 17.66
N GLU A 152 0.70 11.69 16.70
CA GLU A 152 2.02 12.32 16.69
C GLU A 152 1.95 13.83 16.43
N GLU A 153 0.94 14.28 15.68
CA GLU A 153 0.77 15.68 15.27
C GLU A 153 -0.26 16.46 16.09
N ASP A 154 -1.25 15.78 16.68
CA ASP A 154 -2.36 16.36 17.42
C ASP A 154 -2.58 15.63 18.76
N PRO A 155 -2.22 16.25 19.90
CA PRO A 155 -2.36 15.65 21.23
C PRO A 155 -3.81 15.32 21.64
N SER A 156 -4.81 15.89 20.95
CA SER A 156 -6.22 15.57 21.21
C SER A 156 -6.60 14.18 20.68
N VAL A 157 -5.85 13.65 19.72
CA VAL A 157 -6.07 12.34 19.12
C VAL A 157 -5.43 11.26 19.99
N ARG A 158 -6.27 10.47 20.66
CA ARG A 158 -5.80 9.32 21.45
C ARG A 158 -5.54 8.12 20.55
N LEU A 159 -4.58 7.29 20.97
CA LEU A 159 -4.30 6.03 20.28
C LEU A 159 -5.52 5.12 20.31
N LEU A 160 -5.94 4.71 19.12
CA LEU A 160 -7.07 3.86 18.87
C LEU A 160 -6.67 2.39 18.95
N SER A 161 -7.62 1.56 19.37
CA SER A 161 -7.58 0.13 19.15
C SER A 161 -8.86 -0.30 18.44
N ALA A 162 -8.77 -1.34 17.60
CA ALA A 162 -9.90 -1.90 16.90
C ALA A 162 -9.72 -3.42 16.80
N ARG A 163 -10.80 -4.19 16.98
CA ARG A 163 -10.76 -5.65 16.89
C ARG A 163 -10.48 -6.07 15.46
N ARG A 164 -9.74 -7.17 15.32
CA ARG A 164 -9.59 -7.82 14.01
C ARG A 164 -10.94 -8.39 13.63
N VAL A 165 -11.38 -8.14 12.40
CA VAL A 165 -12.58 -8.81 11.88
C VAL A 165 -12.18 -10.24 11.58
N ALA A 166 -12.82 -11.19 12.27
CA ALA A 166 -12.59 -12.61 12.05
C ALA A 166 -12.79 -12.90 10.56
N LYS A 167 -11.81 -13.56 9.94
CA LYS A 167 -12.06 -14.19 8.64
C LYS A 167 -13.09 -15.28 8.89
N PHE A 168 -13.97 -15.53 7.92
CA PHE A 168 -14.72 -16.78 7.92
C PHE A 168 -13.69 -17.89 8.13
N LYS A 169 -13.94 -18.75 9.13
CA LYS A 169 -13.18 -19.99 9.23
C LYS A 169 -13.58 -20.79 8.01
N GLU A 170 -12.80 -20.67 6.95
CA GLU A 170 -12.75 -21.72 5.94
C GLU A 170 -12.35 -22.98 6.70
N GLU A 171 -13.10 -24.06 6.49
CA GLU A 171 -12.68 -25.37 6.98
C GLU A 171 -11.26 -25.61 6.44
N PRO A 172 -10.34 -26.16 7.25
CA PRO A 172 -9.01 -26.47 6.77
C PRO A 172 -9.16 -27.30 5.49
N GLU A 173 -8.69 -26.78 4.37
CA GLU A 173 -8.60 -27.59 3.15
C GLU A 173 -7.66 -28.76 3.47
N ASP A 174 -8.07 -29.98 3.14
CA ASP A 174 -7.19 -31.14 3.24
C ASP A 174 -5.99 -30.90 2.33
N ILE A 175 -4.83 -30.64 2.94
CA ILE A 175 -3.59 -30.43 2.22
C ILE A 175 -3.06 -31.81 1.82
N GLU A 176 -3.29 -32.19 0.58
CA GLU A 176 -2.66 -33.37 -0.01
C GLU A 176 -1.16 -33.09 -0.20
N VAL A 177 -0.33 -33.86 0.49
CA VAL A 177 1.12 -33.73 0.43
C VAL A 177 1.67 -34.71 -0.59
N TYR A 178 2.22 -34.21 -1.68
CA TYR A 178 2.89 -35.03 -2.68
C TYR A 178 4.09 -35.77 -2.09
N SER A 179 4.25 -37.05 -2.47
CA SER A 179 5.48 -37.78 -2.24
C SER A 179 6.66 -37.14 -2.99
N PRO A 180 7.92 -37.40 -2.58
CA PRO A 180 9.09 -36.84 -3.28
C PRO A 180 9.13 -37.17 -4.78
N ALA A 181 8.67 -38.37 -5.18
CA ALA A 181 8.65 -38.80 -6.58
C ALA A 181 7.59 -38.02 -7.39
N GLU A 182 6.39 -37.85 -6.84
CA GLU A 182 5.32 -37.08 -7.48
C GLU A 182 5.70 -35.61 -7.59
N MET A 183 6.29 -35.04 -6.53
CA MET A 183 6.78 -33.67 -6.53
C MET A 183 7.85 -33.47 -7.61
N PHE A 184 8.78 -34.43 -7.76
CA PHE A 184 9.79 -34.38 -8.80
C PHE A 184 9.19 -34.47 -10.21
N ALA A 185 8.24 -35.38 -10.43
CA ALA A 185 7.53 -35.51 -11.69
C ALA A 185 6.80 -34.21 -12.07
N LEU A 186 6.13 -33.58 -11.09
CA LEU A 186 5.47 -32.28 -11.26
C LEU A 186 6.48 -31.17 -11.62
N CYS A 187 7.63 -31.13 -10.94
CA CYS A 187 8.73 -30.23 -11.28
C CYS A 187 9.31 -30.47 -12.69
N MET A 188 9.20 -31.68 -13.24
CA MET A 188 9.66 -31.98 -14.61
C MET A 188 8.58 -31.69 -15.67
N ALA A 189 7.30 -31.76 -15.30
CA ALA A 189 6.17 -31.47 -16.17
C ALA A 189 6.01 -29.97 -16.49
N VAL A 190 6.53 -29.06 -15.65
CA VAL A 190 6.53 -27.63 -15.98
C VAL A 190 7.37 -27.35 -17.22
N LYS A 191 7.07 -26.23 -17.90
CA LYS A 191 7.85 -25.77 -19.06
C LYS A 191 9.34 -25.80 -18.72
N PRO A 192 10.21 -26.25 -19.65
CA PRO A 192 11.64 -26.38 -19.38
C PRO A 192 12.29 -25.16 -18.73
N ASN A 193 11.77 -23.95 -19.03
CA ASN A 193 12.25 -22.67 -18.49
C ASN A 193 12.05 -22.47 -17.00
N TYR A 194 11.13 -23.19 -16.38
CA TYR A 194 10.78 -23.02 -14.97
C TYR A 194 11.16 -24.21 -14.10
N ARG A 195 11.76 -25.27 -14.66
CA ARG A 195 12.09 -26.50 -13.91
C ARG A 195 13.03 -26.26 -12.74
N VAL A 196 14.08 -25.46 -12.95
CA VAL A 196 15.03 -25.11 -11.87
C VAL A 196 14.32 -24.33 -10.77
N SER A 197 13.54 -23.30 -11.13
CA SER A 197 12.77 -22.54 -10.15
C SER A 197 11.74 -23.40 -9.40
N ALA A 198 11.07 -24.34 -10.09
CA ALA A 198 10.13 -25.28 -9.48
C ALA A 198 10.83 -26.20 -8.48
N LEU A 199 11.99 -26.77 -8.85
CA LEU A 199 12.79 -27.59 -7.95
C LEU A 199 13.23 -26.81 -6.69
N LEU A 200 13.68 -25.57 -6.86
CA LEU A 200 14.03 -24.71 -5.73
C LEU A 200 12.83 -24.36 -4.85
N MET A 201 11.64 -24.16 -5.43
CA MET A 201 10.43 -23.91 -4.64
C MET A 201 10.02 -25.15 -3.84
N CYS A 202 9.97 -26.32 -4.48
CA CYS A 202 9.41 -27.53 -3.89
C CYS A 202 10.36 -28.25 -2.93
N PHE A 203 11.66 -28.27 -3.21
CA PHE A 203 12.64 -29.02 -2.40
C PHE A 203 13.50 -28.13 -1.49
N VAL A 204 13.65 -26.84 -1.81
CA VAL A 204 14.44 -25.88 -1.00
C VAL A 204 13.53 -24.92 -0.23
N GLY A 205 12.23 -24.87 -0.55
CA GLY A 205 11.24 -24.05 0.14
C GLY A 205 11.34 -22.56 -0.20
N LEU A 206 11.94 -22.22 -1.35
CA LEU A 206 12.03 -20.84 -1.78
C LEU A 206 10.66 -20.29 -2.16
N ARG A 207 10.42 -19.01 -1.86
CA ARG A 207 9.29 -18.30 -2.44
C ARG A 207 9.50 -18.15 -3.95
N ALA A 208 8.41 -18.08 -4.71
CA ALA A 208 8.49 -17.93 -6.17
C ALA A 208 9.38 -16.75 -6.60
N ALA A 209 9.30 -15.61 -5.91
CA ALA A 209 10.14 -14.43 -6.19
C ALA A 209 11.63 -14.67 -5.90
N GLU A 210 11.96 -15.48 -4.90
CA GLU A 210 13.35 -15.84 -4.57
C GLU A 210 13.88 -16.81 -5.63
N ALA A 211 13.12 -17.88 -5.94
CA ALA A 211 13.51 -18.92 -6.90
C ALA A 211 13.68 -18.42 -8.34
N ILE A 212 12.87 -17.46 -8.77
CA ILE A 212 12.99 -16.85 -10.11
C ILE A 212 14.23 -15.95 -10.21
N ALA A 213 14.64 -15.35 -9.10
CA ALA A 213 15.80 -14.45 -9.04
C ALA A 213 17.12 -15.18 -8.86
N ARG A 214 17.15 -16.52 -8.87
CA ARG A 214 18.39 -17.31 -8.69
C ARG A 214 19.00 -17.67 -10.03
N GLU A 215 20.31 -17.62 -10.08
CA GLU A 215 21.11 -18.16 -11.16
C GLU A 215 21.89 -19.38 -10.66
N LEU A 216 22.38 -20.23 -11.58
CA LEU A 216 23.19 -21.39 -11.21
C LEU A 216 24.48 -20.99 -10.47
N ALA A 217 25.01 -19.79 -10.76
CA ALA A 217 26.18 -19.24 -10.10
C ALA A 217 25.94 -18.93 -8.61
N ASP A 218 24.68 -18.87 -8.17
CA ASP A 218 24.34 -18.67 -6.76
C ASP A 218 24.50 -19.95 -5.93
N ILE A 219 24.75 -21.10 -6.57
CA ILE A 219 25.04 -22.38 -5.91
C ILE A 219 26.54 -22.60 -5.95
N ASP A 220 27.18 -22.56 -4.79
CA ASP A 220 28.62 -22.77 -4.69
C ASP A 220 29.03 -24.23 -4.99
N GLN A 221 30.33 -24.48 -5.01
CA GLN A 221 30.86 -25.82 -5.30
C GLN A 221 30.47 -26.84 -4.22
N SER A 222 30.27 -26.40 -2.97
CA SER A 222 29.84 -27.23 -1.85
C SER A 222 28.33 -27.52 -1.83
N GLY A 223 27.57 -26.97 -2.77
CA GLY A 223 26.13 -27.18 -2.87
C GLY A 223 25.31 -26.25 -1.98
N VAL A 224 25.88 -25.14 -1.53
CA VAL A 224 25.16 -24.12 -0.76
C VAL A 224 24.61 -23.05 -1.69
N LEU A 225 23.32 -22.75 -1.56
CA LEU A 225 22.64 -21.67 -2.27
C LEU A 225 22.64 -20.40 -1.45
N ASP A 226 23.18 -19.32 -2.03
CA ASP A 226 23.12 -17.99 -1.45
C ASP A 226 21.83 -17.26 -1.87
N ILE A 227 21.08 -16.76 -0.88
CA ILE A 227 19.86 -15.97 -1.06
C ILE A 227 20.14 -14.53 -0.72
N TYR A 228 20.07 -13.65 -1.72
CA TYR A 228 20.39 -12.24 -1.54
C TYR A 228 19.51 -11.27 -2.34
N ASN A 229 18.79 -11.76 -3.37
CA ASN A 229 17.87 -10.96 -4.19
C ASN A 229 16.49 -11.63 -4.33
N GLN A 230 15.51 -10.87 -4.82
CA GLN A 230 14.16 -11.35 -5.15
C GLN A 230 13.66 -10.69 -6.43
N ALA A 231 12.81 -11.36 -7.19
CA ALA A 231 12.20 -10.79 -8.40
C ALA A 231 10.93 -10.00 -8.06
N ASP A 232 10.82 -8.78 -8.59
CA ASP A 232 9.55 -8.05 -8.68
C ASP A 232 9.09 -8.10 -10.15
N GLY A 233 7.79 -7.98 -10.42
CA GLY A 233 7.15 -8.37 -11.67
C GLY A 233 7.60 -7.69 -12.98
N LYS A 234 8.68 -6.90 -12.94
CA LYS A 234 9.39 -6.29 -14.07
C LYS A 234 10.92 -6.43 -14.03
N LEU A 235 11.54 -6.67 -12.87
CA LEU A 235 13.00 -6.64 -12.67
C LEU A 235 13.40 -7.58 -11.53
N VAL A 236 14.59 -8.20 -11.61
CA VAL A 236 15.24 -8.75 -10.42
C VAL A 236 15.59 -7.58 -9.51
N SER A 237 14.88 -7.46 -8.39
CA SER A 237 15.14 -6.44 -7.39
C SER A 237 16.45 -6.80 -6.68
N THR A 238 17.41 -5.90 -6.78
CA THR A 238 18.82 -6.09 -6.45
C THR A 238 19.10 -6.17 -4.94
N THR A 239 18.09 -6.13 -4.06
CA THR A 239 18.36 -6.24 -2.63
C THR A 239 17.13 -6.63 -1.82
N LEU A 240 17.26 -7.68 -1.02
CA LEU A 240 16.32 -7.94 0.07
C LEU A 240 16.36 -6.77 1.08
N LYS A 241 15.18 -6.36 1.58
CA LYS A 241 15.02 -5.13 2.39
C LYS A 241 15.81 -5.13 3.70
N THR A 242 16.14 -6.31 4.23
CA THR A 242 16.80 -6.45 5.53
C THR A 242 17.93 -7.48 5.44
N PRO A 243 19.09 -7.25 6.10
CA PRO A 243 20.20 -8.22 6.14
C PRO A 243 19.76 -9.60 6.64
N THR A 244 18.81 -9.66 7.57
CA THR A 244 18.22 -10.89 8.13
C THR A 244 17.47 -11.73 7.09
N SER A 245 17.11 -11.16 5.94
CA SER A 245 16.48 -11.90 4.85
C SER A 245 17.49 -12.63 3.98
N LYS A 246 18.79 -12.30 4.08
CA LYS A 246 19.84 -13.05 3.40
C LYS A 246 20.04 -14.38 4.11
N ALA A 247 20.12 -15.46 3.35
CA ALA A 247 20.25 -16.80 3.90
C ALA A 247 21.18 -17.64 3.03
N LYS A 248 21.81 -18.64 3.66
CA LYS A 248 22.57 -19.69 2.98
C LYS A 248 21.84 -21.00 3.22
N ILE A 249 21.43 -21.67 2.16
CA ILE A 249 20.67 -22.92 2.27
C ILE A 249 21.49 -24.06 1.66
N PRO A 250 21.87 -25.08 2.45
CA PRO A 250 22.51 -26.27 1.89
C PRO A 250 21.50 -27.05 1.03
N ILE A 251 21.90 -27.44 -0.17
CA ILE A 251 21.12 -28.26 -1.09
C ILE A 251 21.68 -29.69 -1.09
N ALA A 252 20.80 -30.69 -1.08
CA ALA A 252 21.20 -32.08 -1.18
C ALA A 252 22.01 -32.35 -2.47
N PRO A 253 23.12 -33.11 -2.41
CA PRO A 253 24.02 -33.30 -3.56
C PRO A 253 23.33 -33.78 -4.84
N GLY A 254 22.42 -34.76 -4.75
CA GLY A 254 21.67 -35.26 -5.91
C GLY A 254 20.79 -34.18 -6.56
N LEU A 255 20.27 -33.23 -5.78
CA LEU A 255 19.49 -32.11 -6.31
C LEU A 255 20.40 -31.06 -6.98
N VAL A 256 21.60 -30.83 -6.44
CA VAL A 256 22.62 -29.94 -7.04
C VAL A 256 23.01 -30.47 -8.42
N GLU A 257 23.23 -31.78 -8.57
CA GLU A 257 23.56 -32.41 -9.84
C GLU A 257 22.46 -32.19 -10.89
N VAL A 258 21.21 -32.47 -10.52
CA VAL A 258 20.05 -32.27 -11.40
C VAL A 258 19.90 -30.80 -11.80
N ILE A 259 20.01 -29.88 -10.85
CA ILE A 259 19.91 -28.43 -11.12
C ILE A 259 21.02 -27.99 -12.08
N ARG A 260 22.26 -28.42 -11.85
CA ARG A 260 23.39 -28.10 -12.73
C ARG A 260 23.22 -28.70 -14.12
N GLU A 261 22.69 -29.91 -14.24
CA GLU A 261 22.46 -30.55 -15.55
C GLU A 261 21.38 -29.83 -16.36
N LEU A 262 20.25 -29.50 -15.71
CA LEU A 262 19.18 -28.70 -16.31
C LEU A 262 19.64 -27.29 -16.67
N GLY A 263 20.57 -26.77 -15.89
CA GLY A 263 21.23 -25.49 -16.10
C GLY A 263 22.20 -25.46 -17.28
N LYS A 264 23.05 -26.50 -17.45
CA LYS A 264 24.00 -26.63 -18.57
C LYS A 264 23.32 -26.66 -19.94
N LYS A 265 22.10 -27.18 -20.01
CA LYS A 265 21.28 -27.24 -21.24
C LYS A 265 20.75 -25.86 -21.67
N ARG A 266 21.15 -24.77 -20.99
CA ARG A 266 20.73 -23.38 -21.26
C ARG A 266 21.93 -22.44 -21.31
N LYS A 267 22.13 -21.77 -22.45
CA LYS A 267 22.97 -20.56 -22.55
C LYS A 267 22.18 -19.25 -22.44
N ILE A 268 20.85 -19.30 -22.24
CA ILE A 268 20.00 -18.11 -22.31
C ILE A 268 18.91 -18.16 -21.21
N HIS A 269 19.07 -17.25 -20.25
CA HIS A 269 18.13 -16.64 -19.28
C HIS A 269 17.42 -17.45 -18.20
N LEU A 270 17.77 -17.11 -16.95
CA LEU A 270 16.78 -16.68 -15.94
C LEU A 270 16.62 -15.14 -15.88
N THR A 271 17.40 -14.37 -16.64
CA THR A 271 17.33 -12.90 -16.75
C THR A 271 17.86 -12.41 -18.10
N GLU A 272 16.98 -12.00 -19.01
CA GLU A 272 17.35 -11.16 -20.16
C GLU A 272 17.49 -9.72 -19.65
N THR A 273 18.57 -9.44 -18.92
CA THR A 273 19.00 -8.07 -18.61
C THR A 273 19.52 -7.43 -19.89
N ARG A 274 18.61 -7.04 -20.80
CA ARG A 274 18.98 -6.13 -21.87
C ARG A 274 18.88 -4.70 -21.35
N ASN A 275 20.06 -4.08 -21.26
CA ASN A 275 20.26 -2.66 -21.00
C ASN A 275 19.16 -1.79 -21.61
N GLY A 276 18.64 -0.88 -20.79
CA GLY A 276 17.63 0.14 -21.07
C GLY A 276 17.14 0.26 -22.50
N THR A 277 16.06 -0.43 -22.83
CA THR A 277 15.00 0.06 -23.72
C THR A 277 13.74 -0.75 -23.44
N GLY A 278 12.60 -0.06 -23.35
CA GLY A 278 11.38 -0.56 -22.71
C GLY A 278 10.84 -1.88 -23.28
N PHE A 279 10.60 -2.84 -22.40
CA PHE A 279 9.77 -4.00 -22.72
C PHE A 279 8.29 -3.62 -22.65
N ARG A 280 7.60 -3.71 -23.78
CA ARG A 280 6.14 -3.75 -23.85
C ARG A 280 5.66 -5.05 -23.18
N GLY A 281 5.03 -4.89 -22.03
CA GLY A 281 3.87 -5.66 -21.58
C GLY A 281 3.79 -7.15 -21.91
N HIS A 282 4.67 -7.98 -21.36
CA HIS A 282 4.26 -9.32 -20.93
C HIS A 282 4.62 -9.49 -19.45
N THR A 283 3.59 -9.28 -18.64
CA THR A 283 3.64 -9.21 -17.18
C THR A 283 4.08 -10.52 -16.55
N CYS A 284 4.88 -10.47 -15.47
CA CYS A 284 5.12 -11.56 -14.52
C CYS A 284 3.83 -12.20 -13.94
N ALA A 285 2.67 -11.55 -14.13
CA ALA A 285 1.35 -12.13 -13.88
C ALA A 285 1.05 -13.38 -14.74
N HIS A 286 1.68 -13.54 -15.91
CA HIS A 286 1.54 -14.75 -16.73
C HIS A 286 2.28 -15.93 -16.11
N ALA A 287 3.51 -15.74 -15.62
CA ALA A 287 4.27 -16.79 -14.94
C ALA A 287 3.55 -17.32 -13.68
N GLN A 288 2.92 -16.43 -12.89
CA GLN A 288 2.13 -16.85 -11.72
C GLN A 288 0.78 -17.50 -12.05
N ARG A 289 0.18 -17.19 -13.21
CA ARG A 289 -1.07 -17.83 -13.67
C ARG A 289 -0.83 -19.15 -14.40
N GLU A 290 0.34 -19.32 -15.02
CA GLU A 290 0.70 -20.50 -15.81
C GLU A 290 1.33 -21.63 -14.98
N ILE A 291 1.70 -21.37 -13.72
CA ILE A 291 1.95 -22.41 -12.70
C ILE A 291 0.61 -22.80 -12.06
N ARG A 292 -0.44 -22.96 -12.87
CA ARG A 292 -1.64 -23.72 -12.48
C ARG A 292 -1.47 -25.11 -13.05
N VAL A 293 -1.16 -26.05 -12.16
CA VAL A 293 -1.11 -27.48 -12.46
C VAL A 293 -2.49 -27.88 -13.00
N PRO A 294 -2.60 -28.53 -14.18
CA PRO A 294 -3.87 -29.04 -14.65
C PRO A 294 -4.40 -30.10 -13.67
N PRO A 295 -5.73 -30.19 -13.43
CA PRO A 295 -6.27 -31.26 -12.63
C PRO A 295 -5.95 -32.60 -13.31
N ILE A 296 -5.22 -33.46 -12.61
CA ILE A 296 -5.02 -34.84 -13.02
C ILE A 296 -6.38 -35.51 -12.86
N ARG A 297 -6.99 -35.93 -13.97
CA ARG A 297 -8.17 -36.81 -13.92
C ARG A 297 -7.67 -38.16 -13.42
N SER A 298 -8.13 -38.56 -12.24
CA SER A 298 -7.95 -39.92 -11.73
C SER A 298 -8.64 -40.93 -12.67
N PRO A 299 -8.09 -42.15 -12.82
CA PRO A 299 -8.78 -43.25 -13.50
C PRO A 299 -10.06 -43.69 -12.77
#